data_AF-F9PP63-F1
#
_entry.id   AF-F9PP63-F1
#
_cell.length_a   1.000
_cell.length_b   1.000
_cell.length_c   1.000
_cell.angle_alpha   90.00
_cell.angle_beta   90.00
_cell.angle_gamma   90.00
#
_symmetry.space_group_name_H-M   'P 1'
#
loop_
_entity.id
_entity.type
_entity.pdbx_description
1 polymer ?
#
loop_
_entity_poly.entity_id
_entity_poly.type
_entity_poly.pdbx_seq_one_letter_code
_entity_poly.pdbx_strand_id
1 'polypeptide(L)'
;MTNFIDEKYDVVVIGAGHAGCEAGLASARLGLKTAILTISMDSVADMPCNPNIGGTGKGHLVREIDALGGEMAINIDKTFIQSRMLNTSKGPAVHSLRVQADKKMYHTEMKKVLEKEKI
;
A
#
# COMPACT_ATOMS: atom_id res chain seq x y z
N MET A 1 -20.24 -33.55 4.46
CA MET A 1 -19.27 -33.40 3.34
C MET A 1 -18.67 -32.01 3.45
N THR A 2 -17.40 -31.90 3.79
CA THR A 2 -16.66 -30.63 3.70
C THR A 2 -16.39 -30.37 2.23
N ASN A 3 -17.05 -29.37 1.67
CA ASN A 3 -16.77 -28.91 0.31
C ASN A 3 -15.38 -28.25 0.32
N PHE A 4 -14.42 -28.86 -0.37
CA PHE A 4 -13.12 -28.24 -0.60
C PHE A 4 -13.25 -27.24 -1.76
N ILE A 5 -12.72 -26.03 -1.57
CA ILE A 5 -12.58 -25.06 -2.65
C ILE A 5 -11.31 -25.45 -3.42
N ASP A 6 -11.48 -26.01 -4.62
CA ASP A 6 -10.39 -26.34 -5.55
C ASP A 6 -10.23 -25.21 -6.57
N GLU A 7 -9.72 -24.06 -6.11
CA GLU A 7 -9.34 -22.96 -6.98
C GLU A 7 -7.82 -22.86 -7.08
N LYS A 8 -7.31 -22.86 -8.32
CA LYS A 8 -5.89 -22.63 -8.60
C LYS A 8 -5.61 -21.12 -8.65
N TYR A 9 -4.49 -20.72 -8.04
CA TYR A 9 -3.92 -19.38 -8.08
C TYR A 9 -2.45 -19.49 -8.47
N ASP A 10 -1.95 -18.51 -9.22
CA ASP A 10 -0.54 -18.40 -9.57
C ASP A 10 0.27 -17.84 -8.40
N VAL A 11 -0.32 -16.89 -7.66
CA VAL A 11 0.30 -16.25 -6.50
C VAL A 11 -0.69 -16.22 -5.34
N VAL A 12 -0.22 -16.58 -4.15
CA VAL A 12 -0.97 -16.42 -2.91
C VAL A 12 -0.15 -15.56 -1.95
N VAL A 13 -0.67 -14.38 -1.61
CA VAL A 13 -0.08 -13.45 -0.65
C VAL A 13 -0.74 -13.65 0.70
N ILE A 14 0.05 -13.92 1.73
CA ILE A 14 -0.44 -14.10 3.11
C ILE A 14 -0.23 -12.81 3.89
N GLY A 15 -1.34 -12.14 4.19
CA GLY A 15 -1.44 -10.88 4.93
C GLY A 15 -1.72 -9.70 4.03
N ALA A 16 -2.72 -8.89 4.38
CA ALA A 16 -3.07 -7.65 3.68
C ALA A 16 -2.48 -6.40 4.36
N GLY A 17 -1.24 -6.49 4.87
CA GLY A 17 -0.50 -5.32 5.34
C GLY A 17 0.08 -4.50 4.18
N HIS A 18 0.82 -3.42 4.46
CA HIS A 18 1.43 -2.56 3.43
C HIS A 18 2.19 -3.35 2.35
N ALA A 19 3.07 -4.28 2.76
CA ALA A 19 3.83 -5.09 1.83
C ALA A 19 2.95 -6.07 1.04
N GLY A 20 1.95 -6.67 1.68
CA GLY A 20 1.04 -7.61 1.04
C GLY A 20 0.11 -6.96 0.03
N CYS A 21 -0.32 -5.72 0.29
CA CYS A 21 -1.10 -4.93 -0.66
C CYS A 21 -0.30 -4.71 -1.95
N GLU A 22 0.93 -4.19 -1.84
CA GLU A 22 1.79 -3.95 -3.00
C GLU A 22 2.14 -5.25 -3.74
N ALA A 23 2.47 -6.33 -3.01
CA ALA A 23 2.79 -7.62 -3.62
C ALA A 23 1.59 -8.22 -4.38
N GLY A 24 0.39 -8.14 -3.78
CA GLY A 24 -0.83 -8.65 -4.37
C GLY A 24 -1.25 -7.85 -5.61
N LEU A 25 -1.20 -6.52 -5.52
CA LEU A 25 -1.48 -5.63 -6.65
C LEU A 25 -0.47 -5.80 -7.78
N ALA A 26 0.82 -5.87 -7.46
CA ALA A 26 1.85 -6.06 -8.48
C ALA A 26 1.65 -7.39 -9.21
N SER A 27 1.37 -8.47 -8.49
CA SER A 27 1.12 -9.79 -9.10
C SER A 27 -0.14 -9.79 -9.97
N ALA A 28 -1.23 -9.21 -9.47
CA ALA A 28 -2.48 -9.09 -10.23
C ALA A 28 -2.31 -8.26 -11.50
N ARG A 29 -1.61 -7.11 -11.42
CA ARG A 29 -1.36 -6.21 -12.56
C ARG A 29 -0.43 -6.81 -13.62
N LEU A 30 0.38 -7.81 -13.24
CA LEU A 30 1.15 -8.62 -14.18
C LEU A 30 0.33 -9.72 -14.86
N GLY A 31 -0.99 -9.78 -14.61
CA GLY A 31 -1.91 -10.74 -15.20
C GLY A 31 -1.91 -12.12 -14.51
N LEU A 32 -1.33 -12.23 -13.32
CA LEU A 32 -1.30 -13.48 -12.55
C LEU A 32 -2.55 -13.60 -11.68
N LYS A 33 -3.20 -14.77 -11.69
CA LYS A 33 -4.35 -15.05 -10.82
C LYS A 33 -3.88 -15.06 -9.37
N THR A 34 -4.15 -13.96 -8.66
CA THR A 34 -3.58 -13.68 -7.34
C THR A 34 -4.66 -13.74 -6.25
N ALA A 35 -4.37 -14.43 -5.15
CA ALA A 35 -5.16 -14.37 -3.92
C ALA A 35 -4.40 -13.60 -2.84
N ILE A 36 -5.08 -12.72 -2.11
CA ILE A 36 -4.58 -12.15 -0.86
C ILE A 36 -5.43 -12.70 0.28
N LEU A 37 -4.79 -13.37 1.23
CA LEU A 37 -5.45 -13.89 2.43
C LEU A 37 -5.14 -12.97 3.60
N THR A 38 -6.16 -12.56 4.35
CA THR A 38 -5.99 -11.74 5.55
C THR A 38 -6.88 -12.25 6.67
N ILE A 39 -6.42 -12.09 7.91
CA ILE A 39 -7.20 -12.47 9.11
C ILE A 39 -8.40 -11.54 9.27
N SER A 40 -8.26 -10.27 8.88
CA SER A 40 -9.34 -9.28 8.96
C SER A 40 -9.31 -8.34 7.76
N MET A 41 -10.47 -8.15 7.15
CA MET A 41 -10.69 -7.16 6.11
C MET A 41 -10.74 -5.73 6.65
N ASP A 42 -10.81 -5.54 7.96
CA ASP A 42 -10.78 -4.24 8.63
C ASP A 42 -9.34 -3.79 8.96
N SER A 43 -8.36 -4.68 8.76
CA SER A 43 -6.94 -4.41 9.04
C SER A 43 -6.09 -4.24 7.78
N VAL A 44 -6.72 -4.12 6.61
CA VAL A 44 -6.04 -3.92 5.32
C VAL A 44 -5.22 -2.63 5.36
N ALA A 45 -3.90 -2.74 5.16
CA ALA A 45 -2.97 -1.61 5.19
C ALA A 45 -3.13 -0.69 6.41
N ASP A 46 -3.49 -1.25 7.56
CA ASP A 46 -3.61 -0.47 8.79
C ASP A 46 -2.26 0.15 9.20
N MET A 47 -2.30 1.33 9.83
CA MET A 47 -1.14 2.09 10.29
C MET A 47 -0.99 2.01 11.82
N PRO A 48 -0.49 0.89 12.38
CA PRO A 48 -0.51 0.66 13.82
C PRO A 48 0.44 1.59 14.59
N CYS A 49 1.61 1.92 14.02
CA CYS A 49 2.63 2.68 14.74
C CYS A 49 2.33 4.18 14.77
N ASN A 50 2.31 4.83 13.61
CA ASN A 50 2.03 6.26 13.49
C ASN A 50 1.33 6.55 12.16
N PRO A 51 0.52 7.62 12.06
CA PRO A 51 -0.23 7.94 10.85
C PRO A 51 0.64 8.71 9.84
N ASN A 52 1.88 8.30 9.58
CA ASN A 52 2.74 8.98 8.60
C ASN A 52 3.31 8.02 7.57
N ILE A 53 3.31 8.47 6.31
CA ILE A 53 4.03 7.85 5.20
C ILE A 53 5.18 8.77 4.78
N GLY A 54 6.31 8.17 4.40
CA GLY A 54 7.53 8.90 4.09
C GLY A 54 8.32 9.32 5.35
N GLY A 55 9.00 10.46 5.26
CA GLY A 55 10.09 10.85 6.16
C GLY A 55 11.45 10.43 5.61
N THR A 56 12.54 10.86 6.24
CA THR A 56 13.92 10.67 5.72
C THR A 56 14.17 9.23 5.29
N GLY A 57 14.61 9.05 4.04
CA GLY A 57 14.80 7.74 3.41
C GLY A 57 13.49 7.11 2.92
N LYS A 58 12.49 6.99 3.81
CA LYS A 58 11.18 6.41 3.47
C LYS A 58 10.45 7.16 2.36
N GLY A 59 10.60 8.49 2.28
CA GLY A 59 9.98 9.28 1.23
C GLY A 59 10.51 8.96 -0.17
N HIS A 60 11.79 8.56 -0.27
CA HIS A 60 12.35 8.05 -1.53
C HIS A 60 11.74 6.70 -1.88
N LEU A 61 11.68 5.76 -0.93
CA LEU A 61 11.07 4.45 -1.15
C LEU A 61 9.60 4.56 -1.61
N VAL A 62 8.82 5.47 -1.02
CA VAL A 62 7.44 5.71 -1.45
C VAL A 62 7.38 6.18 -2.91
N ARG A 63 8.31 7.06 -3.32
CA ARG A 63 8.41 7.54 -4.71
C ARG A 63 8.94 6.49 -5.68
N GLU A 64 9.80 5.60 -5.23
CA GLU A 64 10.27 4.46 -6.01
C GLU A 64 9.14 3.45 -6.23
N ILE A 65 8.34 3.15 -5.20
CA ILE A 65 7.14 2.32 -5.31
C ILE A 65 6.15 2.94 -6.30
N ASP A 66 5.91 4.25 -6.20
CA ASP A 66 5.06 5.01 -7.15
C ASP A 66 5.54 4.87 -8.60
N ALA A 67 6.83 5.07 -8.83
CA ALA A 67 7.43 4.95 -10.16
C ALA A 67 7.34 3.52 -10.74
N LEU A 68 7.30 2.50 -9.88
CA LEU A 68 7.08 1.10 -10.27
C LEU A 68 5.60 0.73 -10.44
N GLY A 69 4.68 1.69 -10.25
CA GLY A 69 3.24 1.47 -10.38
C GLY A 69 2.58 0.88 -9.13
N GLY A 70 3.20 1.03 -7.96
CA GLY A 70 2.61 0.70 -6.68
C GLY A 70 1.59 1.74 -6.20
N GLU A 71 0.90 1.44 -5.11
CA GLU A 71 -0.29 2.18 -4.68
C GLU A 71 -0.07 3.07 -3.46
N MET A 72 1.01 2.88 -2.71
CA MET A 72 1.29 3.62 -1.47
C MET A 72 1.26 5.13 -1.66
N ALA A 73 1.88 5.65 -2.72
CA ALA A 73 1.94 7.10 -2.99
C ALA A 73 0.57 7.66 -3.41
N ILE A 74 -0.16 6.94 -4.25
CA ILE A 74 -1.49 7.34 -4.72
C ILE A 74 -2.48 7.35 -3.55
N ASN A 75 -2.43 6.35 -2.67
CA ASN A 75 -3.32 6.27 -1.52
C ASN A 75 -3.00 7.36 -0.49
N ILE A 76 -1.73 7.63 -0.19
CA ILE A 76 -1.40 8.70 0.76
C ILE A 76 -1.84 10.08 0.23
N ASP A 77 -1.72 10.33 -1.07
CA ASP A 77 -2.14 11.60 -1.69
C ASP A 77 -3.68 11.80 -1.64
N LYS A 78 -4.46 10.72 -1.61
CA LYS A 78 -5.93 10.81 -1.44
C LYS A 78 -6.36 11.06 0.00
N THR A 79 -5.50 10.72 0.97
CA THR A 79 -5.89 10.62 2.38
C THR A 79 -5.04 11.46 3.32
N PHE A 80 -4.22 12.37 2.79
CA PHE A 80 -3.36 13.20 3.62
C PHE A 80 -4.14 14.28 4.36
N ILE A 81 -3.70 14.56 5.57
CA ILE A 81 -4.12 15.70 6.39
C ILE A 81 -3.07 16.81 6.30
N GLN A 82 -1.79 16.43 6.33
CA GLN A 82 -0.67 17.35 6.27
C GLN A 82 0.46 16.75 5.44
N SER A 83 1.12 17.59 4.62
CA SER A 83 2.34 17.22 3.90
C SER A 83 3.46 18.21 4.21
N ARG A 84 4.68 17.70 4.37
CA ARG A 84 5.88 18.53 4.60
C ARG A 84 7.09 17.94 3.88
N MET A 85 7.83 18.80 3.19
CA MET A 85 9.18 18.48 2.72
C MET A 85 10.18 18.62 3.87
N LEU A 86 10.93 17.56 4.15
CA LEU A 86 12.02 17.56 5.14
C LEU A 86 13.34 17.95 4.47
N ASN A 87 14.30 18.44 5.28
CA ASN A 87 15.67 18.77 4.86
C ASN A 87 15.79 19.83 3.75
N THR A 88 14.83 20.75 3.63
CA THR A 88 14.80 21.78 2.57
C THR A 88 16.02 22.72 2.55
N SER A 89 16.78 22.81 3.64
CA SER A 89 18.01 23.60 3.74
C SER A 89 19.29 22.84 3.34
N LYS A 90 19.21 21.54 3.04
CA LYS A 90 20.38 20.67 2.82
C LYS A 90 20.54 20.19 1.36
N GLY A 91 19.77 20.75 0.45
CA GLY A 91 19.82 20.49 -0.99
C GLY A 91 18.97 19.28 -1.44
N PRO A 92 18.63 19.21 -2.74
CA PRO A 92 17.60 18.29 -3.25
C PRO A 92 17.86 16.81 -3.00
N ALA A 93 19.13 16.38 -3.02
CA ALA A 93 19.50 14.97 -2.87
C ALA A 93 19.10 14.35 -1.52
N VAL A 94 18.85 15.18 -0.49
CA VAL A 94 18.46 14.71 0.85
C VAL A 94 17.06 15.19 1.24
N HIS A 95 16.35 15.85 0.33
CA HIS A 95 14.94 16.18 0.51
C HIS A 95 14.12 14.91 0.64
N SER A 96 13.10 14.94 1.49
CA SER A 96 12.23 13.79 1.65
C SER A 96 10.85 14.22 2.07
N LEU A 97 9.84 13.77 1.34
CA LEU A 97 8.46 14.05 1.68
C LEU A 97 8.04 13.24 2.91
N ARG A 98 7.33 13.87 3.83
CA ARG A 98 6.66 13.23 4.96
C ARG A 98 5.22 13.71 4.99
N VAL A 99 4.30 12.75 4.99
CA VAL A 99 2.88 13.01 4.88
C VAL A 99 2.14 12.33 6.02
N GLN A 100 1.30 13.09 6.72
CA GLN A 100 0.40 12.58 7.74
C GLN A 100 -0.92 12.16 7.08
N ALA A 101 -1.40 10.96 7.37
CA ALA A 101 -2.62 10.39 6.80
C ALA A 101 -3.78 10.42 7.80
N ASP A 102 -5.02 10.49 7.30
CA ASP A 102 -6.16 9.92 8.00
C ASP A 102 -6.06 8.39 7.92
N LYS A 103 -5.88 7.73 9.07
CA LYS A 103 -5.70 6.27 9.13
C LYS A 103 -6.88 5.50 8.56
N LYS A 104 -8.10 5.94 8.88
CA LYS A 104 -9.32 5.25 8.44
C LYS A 104 -9.49 5.40 6.95
N MET A 105 -9.29 6.62 6.45
CA MET A 105 -9.41 6.88 5.02
C MET A 105 -8.33 6.13 4.22
N TYR A 106 -7.09 6.05 4.70
CA TYR A 106 -6.03 5.28 4.03
C TYR A 106 -6.36 3.78 3.95
N HIS A 107 -6.82 3.19 5.05
CA HIS A 107 -7.34 1.82 5.06
C HIS A 107 -8.47 1.64 4.03
N THR A 108 -9.47 2.53 4.05
CA THR A 108 -10.64 2.44 3.16
C THR A 108 -10.26 2.57 1.69
N GLU A 109 -9.39 3.51 1.33
CA GLU A 109 -8.97 3.68 -0.07
C GLU A 109 -8.11 2.50 -0.55
N MET A 110 -7.17 2.00 0.27
CA MET A 110 -6.35 0.85 -0.11
C MET A 110 -7.20 -0.41 -0.27
N LYS A 111 -8.13 -0.68 0.65
CA LYS A 111 -9.08 -1.79 0.55
C LYS A 111 -9.91 -1.72 -0.73
N LYS A 112 -10.43 -0.53 -1.04
CA LYS A 112 -11.21 -0.27 -2.26
C LYS A 112 -10.38 -0.47 -3.52
N VAL A 113 -9.08 -0.15 -3.51
CA VAL A 113 -8.18 -0.43 -4.63
C VAL A 113 -8.00 -1.94 -4.81
N LEU A 114 -7.70 -2.68 -3.75
CA LEU A 114 -7.58 -4.15 -3.79
C LEU A 114 -8.85 -4.83 -4.30
N GLU A 115 -10.02 -4.43 -3.81
CA GLU A 115 -11.32 -5.02 -4.19
C GLU A 115 -11.71 -4.71 -5.64
N LYS A 116 -11.14 -3.67 -6.24
CA LYS A 116 -11.43 -3.26 -7.63
C LYS A 116 -10.43 -3.77 -8.64
N GLU A 117 -9.24 -4.20 -8.21
CA GLU A 117 -8.23 -4.74 -9.11
C GLU A 117 -8.76 -6.04 -9.73
N LYS A 118 -8.89 -6.02 -11.05
CA LYS A 118 -9.33 -7.19 -11.83
C LYS A 118 -8.09 -7.84 -12.45
N ILE A 119 -8.17 -9.16 -12.59
CA ILE A 119 -7.25 -9.92 -13.44
C ILE A 119 -7.49 -9.54 -14.90
#